data_AF-A0AB35HHE7-F1
#
_entry.id   AF-A0AB35HHE7-F1
#
_cell.length_a   1.000
_cell.length_b   1.000
_cell.length_c   1.000
_cell.angle_alpha   90.00
_cell.angle_beta   90.00
_cell.angle_gamma   90.00
#
_symmetry.space_group_name_H-M   'P 1'
#
loop_
_entity.id
_entity.type
_entity.pdbx_description
1 polymer ?
#
loop_
_entity_poly.entity_id
_entity_poly.type
_entity_poly.pdbx_seq_one_letter_code
_entity_poly.pdbx_strand_id
1 'polypeptide(L)'
;MKLSHRATVAALSTALVLTGTSTVASAQPALPPQIQQASSQAQQLSSDPLAAVKDFRVTLPPQAYELAEKYNISLPEFLAKPAGHAPKVAGELGAATTAHLEKAGHRKDAHATAIAQEWANQGAAGKLDYKGGVAHGLNHKDEGQGSVHRLTEQQAQDRLNWFNRDVPVNAGSPHGFGVATAYDGTYIYVAEFFLN
;
A
#
# COMPACT_ATOMS: atom_id res chain seq x y z
N MET A 1 6.61 57.96 25.27
CA MET A 1 6.22 56.97 24.23
C MET A 1 4.84 56.47 24.58
N LYS A 2 3.84 56.85 23.79
CA LYS A 2 2.43 56.89 24.17
C LYS A 2 1.55 56.49 22.99
N LEU A 3 0.52 55.68 23.32
CA LEU A 3 -0.77 55.46 22.65
C LEU A 3 -0.83 54.72 21.30
N SER A 4 -1.36 53.50 21.38
CA SER A 4 -2.69 53.10 20.88
C SER A 4 -3.28 53.87 19.70
N HIS A 5 -3.78 53.16 18.69
CA HIS A 5 -5.22 53.00 18.37
C HIS A 5 -5.42 52.40 16.97
N ARG A 6 -6.41 51.49 16.88
CA ARG A 6 -7.12 51.10 15.67
C ARG A 6 -7.77 52.34 15.02
N ALA A 7 -7.85 52.41 13.69
CA ALA A 7 -9.07 52.84 12.99
C ALA A 7 -8.94 52.77 11.46
N THR A 8 -10.03 52.29 10.90
CA THR A 8 -10.46 52.14 9.50
C THR A 8 -10.59 53.49 8.76
N VAL A 9 -10.76 53.39 7.43
CA VAL A 9 -11.58 54.25 6.51
C VAL A 9 -10.80 55.08 5.48
N ALA A 10 -11.02 54.77 4.20
CA ALA A 10 -11.40 55.69 3.12
C ALA A 10 -11.67 54.83 1.86
N ALA A 11 -12.92 54.63 1.42
CA ALA A 11 -13.76 55.57 0.68
C ALA A 11 -13.12 56.02 -0.65
N LEU A 12 -13.85 55.81 -1.76
CA LEU A 12 -13.94 56.62 -3.00
C LEU A 12 -14.61 55.73 -4.07
N SER A 13 -15.94 55.74 -4.17
CA SER A 13 -16.74 56.68 -4.97
C SER A 13 -16.66 56.40 -6.47
N THR A 14 -17.80 55.89 -6.94
CA THR A 14 -18.32 55.76 -8.30
C THR A 14 -18.06 56.95 -9.23
N ALA A 15 -17.78 56.65 -10.51
CA ALA A 15 -18.18 57.50 -11.61
C ALA A 15 -18.82 56.65 -12.72
N LEU A 16 -20.10 56.94 -12.98
CA LEU A 16 -20.98 56.38 -13.98
C LEU A 16 -20.83 57.18 -15.28
N VAL A 17 -20.67 56.51 -16.43
CA VAL A 17 -20.90 57.13 -17.75
C VAL A 17 -21.76 56.18 -18.58
N LEU A 18 -22.99 56.60 -18.87
CA LEU A 18 -23.90 55.99 -19.84
C LEU A 18 -23.84 56.74 -21.16
N THR A 19 -23.44 56.05 -22.22
CA THR A 19 -23.81 56.25 -23.64
C THR A 19 -23.61 54.86 -24.27
N GLY A 20 -24.38 54.29 -25.20
CA GLY A 20 -25.47 54.70 -26.06
C GLY A 20 -25.49 53.69 -27.23
N THR A 21 -26.62 53.01 -27.44
CA THR A 21 -27.08 52.34 -28.67
C THR A 21 -26.26 51.20 -29.32
N SER A 22 -26.79 49.98 -29.16
CA SER A 22 -27.17 48.99 -30.21
C SER A 22 -26.17 48.63 -31.33
N THR A 23 -25.56 47.46 -31.22
CA THR A 23 -25.64 46.36 -32.23
C THR A 23 -25.01 45.10 -31.63
N VAL A 24 -25.72 43.98 -31.72
CA VAL A 24 -25.30 42.67 -31.24
C VAL A 24 -24.19 42.09 -32.13
N ALA A 25 -22.97 42.08 -31.61
CA ALA A 25 -21.97 41.09 -31.97
C ALA A 25 -21.67 40.34 -30.68
N SER A 26 -21.80 39.02 -30.71
CA SER A 26 -21.41 38.13 -29.62
C SER A 26 -19.89 38.18 -29.42
N ALA A 27 -19.41 39.27 -28.82
CA ALA A 27 -18.13 39.31 -28.16
C ALA A 27 -18.36 38.71 -26.77
N GLN A 28 -17.86 37.50 -26.59
CA GLN A 28 -17.72 36.86 -25.29
C GLN A 28 -17.12 37.90 -24.32
N PRO A 29 -17.80 38.28 -23.23
CA PRO A 29 -17.21 39.19 -22.27
C PRO A 29 -15.95 38.52 -21.73
N ALA A 30 -14.78 39.03 -22.12
CA ALA A 30 -13.55 38.69 -21.42
C ALA A 30 -13.77 39.15 -19.98
N LEU A 31 -13.96 38.17 -19.09
CA LEU A 31 -14.16 38.41 -17.67
C LEU A 31 -13.02 39.33 -17.17
N PRO A 32 -13.32 40.37 -16.37
CA PRO A 32 -12.30 41.22 -15.78
C PRO A 32 -11.22 40.35 -15.10
N PRO A 33 -9.93 40.71 -15.17
CA PRO A 33 -8.84 39.92 -14.59
C PRO A 33 -9.03 39.64 -13.09
N GLN A 34 -9.81 40.48 -12.39
CA GLN A 34 -10.20 40.26 -10.99
C GLN A 34 -11.18 39.09 -10.80
N ILE A 35 -12.09 38.84 -11.75
CA ILE A 35 -13.00 37.68 -11.69
C ILE A 35 -12.22 36.40 -12.02
N GLN A 36 -11.25 36.48 -12.94
CA GLN A 36 -10.34 35.36 -13.23
C GLN A 36 -9.52 34.96 -11.98
N GLN A 37 -8.96 35.93 -11.25
CA GLN A 37 -8.24 35.65 -10.00
C GLN A 37 -9.15 35.15 -8.87
N ALA A 38 -10.40 35.62 -8.78
CA ALA A 38 -11.37 35.09 -7.83
C ALA A 38 -11.82 33.67 -8.17
N SER A 39 -12.00 33.35 -9.47
CA SER A 39 -12.27 31.99 -9.91
C SER A 39 -11.07 31.07 -9.74
N SER A 40 -9.83 31.55 -9.89
CA SER A 40 -8.63 30.75 -9.61
C SER A 40 -8.46 30.48 -8.11
N GLN A 41 -8.77 31.45 -7.23
CA GLN A 41 -8.76 31.23 -5.78
C GLN A 41 -9.93 30.34 -5.32
N ALA A 42 -11.10 30.45 -5.96
CA ALA A 42 -12.23 29.55 -5.70
C ALA A 42 -11.97 28.13 -6.22
N GLN A 43 -11.24 27.97 -7.33
CA GLN A 43 -10.82 26.66 -7.87
C GLN A 43 -9.68 26.03 -7.03
N GLN A 44 -8.81 26.85 -6.43
CA GLN A 44 -7.83 26.36 -5.45
C GLN A 44 -8.47 25.94 -4.13
N LEU A 45 -9.60 26.54 -3.74
CA LEU A 45 -10.41 26.11 -2.59
C LEU A 45 -11.41 25.00 -2.92
N SER A 46 -11.78 24.82 -4.21
CA SER A 46 -12.54 23.66 -4.69
C SER A 46 -11.65 22.45 -5.02
N SER A 47 -10.38 22.50 -4.63
CA SER A 47 -9.60 21.29 -4.43
C SER A 47 -10.20 20.60 -3.23
N ASP A 48 -11.21 19.80 -3.53
CA ASP A 48 -11.97 18.93 -2.66
C ASP A 48 -11.14 18.56 -1.41
N PRO A 49 -11.46 19.11 -0.22
CA PRO A 49 -10.74 18.73 0.99
C PRO A 49 -10.92 17.24 1.30
N LEU A 50 -11.80 16.52 0.58
CA LEU A 50 -11.90 15.06 0.60
C LEU A 50 -11.00 14.36 -0.44
N ALA A 51 -10.50 15.04 -1.48
CA ALA A 51 -9.51 14.47 -2.39
C ALA A 51 -8.12 14.36 -1.75
N ALA A 52 -7.80 15.25 -0.80
CA ALA A 52 -6.64 15.10 0.08
C ALA A 52 -6.84 14.05 1.18
N VAL A 53 -8.09 13.62 1.40
CA VAL A 53 -8.46 12.58 2.35
C VAL A 53 -9.06 11.39 1.60
N LYS A 54 -8.39 10.96 0.53
CA LYS A 54 -8.71 9.69 -0.15
C LYS A 54 -8.58 8.48 0.78
N ASP A 55 -7.93 8.65 1.94
CA ASP A 55 -7.69 7.61 2.95
C ASP A 55 -8.19 8.00 4.35
N PHE A 56 -9.38 8.62 4.49
CA PHE A 56 -10.05 8.59 5.80
C PHE A 56 -10.48 7.16 6.07
N ARG A 57 -9.65 6.43 6.81
CA ARG A 57 -9.91 5.07 7.27
C ARG A 57 -9.88 5.09 8.79
N VAL A 58 -11.01 4.77 9.39
CA VAL A 58 -11.10 4.59 10.84
C VAL A 58 -10.76 3.15 11.11
N THR A 59 -9.55 2.89 11.62
CA THR A 59 -9.09 1.54 11.93
C THR A 59 -9.82 1.04 13.17
N LEU A 60 -10.58 -0.05 13.03
CA LEU A 60 -11.21 -0.69 14.17
C LEU A 60 -10.16 -1.52 14.95
N PRO A 61 -10.36 -1.73 16.25
CA PRO A 61 -9.59 -2.73 17.00
C PRO A 61 -9.74 -4.12 16.37
N PRO A 62 -8.70 -4.98 16.38
CA PRO A 62 -8.76 -6.33 15.80
C PRO A 62 -9.97 -7.15 16.24
N GLN A 63 -10.33 -7.02 17.52
CA GLN A 63 -11.46 -7.72 18.13
C GLN A 63 -12.80 -7.32 17.50
N ALA A 64 -12.93 -6.09 17.01
CA ALA A 64 -14.17 -5.60 16.39
C ALA A 64 -14.39 -6.18 14.98
N TYR A 65 -13.31 -6.48 14.24
CA TYR A 65 -13.40 -7.17 12.95
C TYR A 65 -13.85 -8.63 13.14
N GLU A 66 -13.25 -9.34 14.10
CA GLU A 66 -13.63 -10.71 14.44
C GLU A 66 -15.08 -10.81 14.91
N LEU A 67 -15.56 -9.81 15.67
CA LEU A 67 -16.96 -9.72 16.06
C LEU A 67 -17.88 -9.44 14.86
N ALA A 68 -17.49 -8.55 13.95
CA ALA A 68 -18.29 -8.26 12.76
C ALA A 68 -18.46 -9.50 11.88
N GLU A 69 -17.40 -10.29 11.70
CA GLU A 69 -17.47 -11.59 11.01
C GLU A 69 -18.34 -12.59 11.77
N LYS A 70 -18.15 -12.74 13.08
CA LYS A 70 -18.91 -13.67 13.92
C LYS A 70 -20.41 -13.37 13.95
N TYR A 71 -20.80 -12.11 13.89
CA TYR A 71 -22.19 -11.66 13.89
C TYR A 71 -22.70 -11.30 12.49
N ASN A 72 -21.94 -11.61 11.44
CA ASN A 72 -22.28 -11.37 10.04
C ASN A 72 -22.69 -9.91 9.73
N ILE A 73 -22.05 -8.97 10.43
CA ILE A 73 -22.25 -7.53 10.28
C ILE A 73 -21.43 -7.05 9.08
N SER A 74 -22.10 -6.55 8.04
CA SER A 74 -21.41 -5.89 6.92
C SER A 74 -20.79 -4.57 7.38
N LEU A 75 -19.47 -4.50 7.37
CA LEU A 75 -18.74 -3.27 7.66
C LEU A 75 -18.74 -2.34 6.43
N PRO A 76 -19.05 -1.04 6.59
CA PRO A 76 -18.90 -0.03 5.55
C PRO A 76 -17.48 0.02 4.98
N GLU A 77 -17.31 0.45 3.73
CA GLU A 77 -16.00 0.48 3.03
C GLU A 77 -14.92 1.29 3.78
N PHE A 78 -15.29 2.37 4.48
CA PHE A 78 -14.36 3.17 5.27
C PHE A 78 -13.90 2.49 6.58
N LEU A 79 -14.61 1.45 7.01
CA LEU A 79 -14.29 0.54 8.11
C LEU A 79 -13.85 -0.83 7.59
N ALA A 80 -13.79 -1.05 6.27
CA ALA A 80 -13.29 -2.29 5.71
C ALA A 80 -11.86 -2.51 6.20
N LYS A 81 -11.50 -3.79 6.41
CA LYS A 81 -10.13 -4.16 6.77
C LYS A 81 -9.21 -3.47 5.75
N PRO A 82 -8.29 -2.59 6.19
CA PRO A 82 -7.34 -2.00 5.25
C PRO A 82 -6.63 -3.15 4.53
N ALA A 83 -6.28 -2.98 3.25
CA ALA A 83 -5.26 -3.82 2.65
C ALA A 83 -4.06 -3.73 3.60
N GLY A 84 -3.85 -4.78 4.41
CA GLY A 84 -3.14 -4.68 5.68
C GLY A 84 -1.68 -4.27 5.48
N HIS A 85 -0.93 -4.07 6.57
CA HIS A 85 0.53 -4.02 6.41
C HIS A 85 1.06 -5.37 5.89
N ALA A 86 0.27 -6.45 6.03
CA ALA A 86 0.58 -7.81 5.60
C ALA A 86 1.07 -7.99 4.13
N PRO A 87 0.43 -7.47 3.06
CA PRO A 87 0.99 -7.62 1.71
C PRO A 87 2.31 -6.86 1.51
N LYS A 88 2.48 -5.72 2.18
CA LYS A 88 3.75 -4.97 2.17
C LYS A 88 4.85 -5.76 2.88
N VAL A 89 4.56 -6.25 4.09
CA VAL A 89 5.46 -7.11 4.88
C VAL A 89 5.80 -8.40 4.12
N ALA A 90 4.84 -9.00 3.40
CA ALA A 90 5.07 -10.17 2.57
C ALA A 90 6.04 -9.90 1.41
N GLY A 91 5.91 -8.75 0.74
CA GLY A 91 6.84 -8.32 -0.30
C GLY A 91 8.24 -8.05 0.24
N GLU A 92 8.34 -7.30 1.34
CA GLU A 92 9.62 -6.99 2.00
C GLU A 92 10.30 -8.26 2.54
N LEU A 93 9.53 -9.19 3.10
CA LEU A 93 10.03 -10.47 3.57
C LEU A 93 10.56 -11.34 2.43
N GLY A 94 9.84 -11.43 1.30
CA GLY A 94 10.31 -12.17 0.12
C GLY A 94 11.62 -11.61 -0.43
N ALA A 95 11.74 -10.27 -0.49
CA ALA A 95 12.96 -9.60 -0.91
C ALA A 95 14.12 -9.83 0.07
N ALA A 96 13.88 -9.74 1.38
CA ALA A 96 14.88 -9.97 2.41
C ALA A 96 15.39 -11.43 2.40
N THR A 97 14.48 -12.40 2.26
CA THR A 97 14.86 -13.81 2.12
C THR A 97 15.70 -14.03 0.85
N THR A 98 15.32 -13.42 -0.27
CA THR A 98 16.11 -13.51 -1.52
C THR A 98 17.52 -12.97 -1.32
N ALA A 99 17.66 -11.77 -0.76
CA ALA A 99 18.96 -11.15 -0.50
C ALA A 99 19.81 -11.98 0.47
N HIS A 100 19.20 -12.61 1.47
CA HIS A 100 19.88 -13.49 2.41
C HIS A 100 20.45 -14.74 1.71
N LEU A 101 19.68 -15.37 0.83
CA LEU A 101 20.12 -16.55 0.07
C LEU A 101 21.21 -16.20 -0.94
N GLU A 102 21.14 -15.03 -1.59
CA GLU A 102 22.22 -14.52 -2.44
C GLU A 102 23.50 -14.26 -1.64
N LYS A 103 23.39 -13.65 -0.45
CA LYS A 103 24.52 -13.45 0.47
C LYS A 103 25.14 -14.78 0.92
N ALA A 104 24.32 -15.83 1.04
CA ALA A 104 24.76 -17.20 1.35
C ALA A 104 25.38 -17.94 0.15
N GLY A 105 25.42 -17.33 -1.04
CA GLY A 105 26.07 -17.86 -2.24
C GLY A 105 25.14 -18.58 -3.22
N HIS A 106 23.83 -18.60 -2.97
CA HIS A 106 22.86 -19.17 -3.92
C HIS A 106 22.62 -18.26 -5.11
N ARG A 107 22.17 -18.83 -6.23
CA ARG A 107 21.88 -18.08 -7.47
C ARG A 107 20.38 -18.07 -7.73
N LYS A 108 19.81 -16.87 -7.87
CA LYS A 108 18.41 -16.74 -8.23
C LYS A 108 18.15 -17.40 -9.58
N ASP A 109 17.12 -18.23 -9.63
CA ASP A 109 16.71 -18.97 -10.82
C ASP A 109 15.22 -18.73 -11.12
N ALA A 110 14.89 -18.46 -12.38
CA ALA A 110 13.54 -18.10 -12.79
C ALA A 110 12.57 -19.29 -12.69
N HIS A 111 13.05 -20.50 -12.98
CA HIS A 111 12.26 -21.73 -12.89
C HIS A 111 11.98 -22.09 -11.43
N ALA A 112 13.01 -22.05 -10.59
CA ALA A 112 12.85 -22.22 -9.14
C ALA A 112 11.89 -21.17 -8.55
N THR A 113 11.93 -19.92 -9.03
CA THR A 113 11.01 -18.85 -8.60
C THR A 113 9.56 -19.15 -9.00
N ALA A 114 9.34 -19.70 -10.20
CA ALA A 114 8.00 -20.09 -10.64
C ALA A 114 7.43 -21.22 -9.78
N ILE A 115 8.24 -22.23 -9.45
CA ILE A 115 7.86 -23.33 -8.55
C ILE A 115 7.54 -22.78 -7.15
N ALA A 116 8.39 -21.91 -6.60
CA ALA A 116 8.14 -21.28 -5.32
C ALA A 116 6.81 -20.49 -5.32
N GLN A 117 6.50 -19.76 -6.40
CA GLN A 117 5.24 -19.03 -6.52
C GLN A 117 4.04 -19.98 -6.54
N GLU A 118 4.14 -21.10 -7.26
CA GLU A 118 3.09 -22.11 -7.25
C GLU A 118 2.88 -22.67 -5.84
N TRP A 119 3.96 -23.00 -5.13
CA TRP A 119 3.89 -23.51 -3.76
C TRP A 119 3.31 -22.50 -2.77
N ALA A 120 3.66 -21.21 -2.89
CA ALA A 120 3.07 -20.14 -2.09
C ALA A 120 1.55 -20.04 -2.34
N ASN A 121 1.13 -20.13 -3.60
CA ASN A 121 -0.28 -20.12 -3.99
C ASN A 121 -1.02 -21.37 -3.49
N GLN A 122 -0.38 -22.55 -3.47
CA GLN A 122 -0.94 -23.76 -2.86
C GLN A 122 -1.19 -23.55 -1.36
N GLY A 123 -0.27 -22.87 -0.66
CA GLY A 123 -0.42 -22.48 0.74
C GLY A 123 -1.62 -21.55 0.96
N ALA A 124 -1.70 -20.46 0.19
CA ALA A 124 -2.81 -19.51 0.26
C ALA A 124 -4.17 -20.13 -0.13
N ALA A 125 -4.18 -21.15 -0.99
CA ALA A 125 -5.37 -21.92 -1.34
C ALA A 125 -5.74 -22.99 -0.30
N GLY A 126 -5.01 -23.11 0.81
CA GLY A 126 -5.29 -24.08 1.88
C GLY A 126 -5.02 -25.54 1.50
N LYS A 127 -4.20 -25.80 0.47
CA LYS A 127 -3.94 -27.16 -0.04
C LYS A 127 -2.83 -27.91 0.71
N LEU A 128 -2.04 -27.21 1.51
CA LEU A 128 -0.84 -27.75 2.15
C LEU A 128 -1.12 -28.17 3.60
N ASP A 129 -0.54 -29.31 4.02
CA ASP A 129 -0.58 -29.76 5.41
C ASP A 129 0.63 -29.18 6.18
N TYR A 130 0.34 -28.33 7.17
CA TYR A 130 1.34 -27.64 7.96
C TYR A 130 1.64 -28.38 9.26
N LYS A 131 2.92 -28.68 9.48
CA LYS A 131 3.45 -29.14 10.77
C LYS A 131 4.34 -28.06 11.36
N GLY A 132 3.95 -27.51 12.52
CA GLY A 132 4.70 -26.43 13.17
C GLY A 132 4.79 -25.13 12.35
N GLY A 133 3.84 -24.87 11.46
CA GLY A 133 3.84 -23.68 10.59
C GLY A 133 4.67 -23.83 9.30
N VAL A 134 5.20 -25.02 9.03
CA VAL A 134 5.93 -25.33 7.80
C VAL A 134 5.24 -26.48 7.05
N ALA A 135 5.20 -26.38 5.72
CA ALA A 135 4.72 -27.42 4.82
C ALA A 135 5.68 -27.58 3.63
N HIS A 136 5.41 -28.56 2.77
CA HIS A 136 6.08 -28.73 1.48
C HIS A 136 5.07 -28.60 0.36
N GLY A 137 5.50 -28.17 -0.82
CA GLY A 137 4.65 -28.18 -2.00
C GLY A 137 4.24 -29.59 -2.42
N LEU A 138 3.14 -29.67 -3.15
CA LEU A 138 2.57 -30.95 -3.58
C LEU A 138 3.24 -31.54 -4.82
N ASN A 139 3.95 -30.72 -5.60
CA ASN A 139 4.58 -31.05 -6.89
C ASN A 139 6.08 -30.67 -6.91
N HIS A 140 6.77 -30.91 -8.04
CA HIS A 140 8.19 -30.56 -8.27
C HIS A 140 9.21 -31.16 -7.29
N LYS A 141 8.85 -32.27 -6.63
CA LYS A 141 9.70 -32.95 -5.63
C LYS A 141 10.95 -33.62 -6.22
N ASP A 142 10.94 -33.91 -7.52
CA ASP A 142 12.08 -34.52 -8.22
C ASP A 142 13.07 -33.46 -8.76
N GLU A 143 12.64 -32.20 -8.84
CA GLU A 143 13.43 -31.09 -9.41
C GLU A 143 14.26 -30.37 -8.35
N GLY A 144 13.90 -30.55 -7.07
CA GLY A 144 14.52 -29.84 -5.98
C GLY A 144 13.81 -30.04 -4.66
N GLN A 145 14.19 -29.22 -3.68
CA GLN A 145 13.70 -29.28 -2.32
C GLN A 145 13.38 -27.88 -1.81
N GLY A 146 12.50 -27.78 -0.82
CA GLY A 146 12.08 -26.49 -0.29
C GLY A 146 11.01 -26.61 0.76
N SER A 147 10.51 -25.45 1.20
CA SER A 147 9.49 -25.34 2.24
C SER A 147 8.54 -24.19 1.96
N VAL A 148 7.33 -24.29 2.52
CA VAL A 148 6.34 -23.22 2.57
C VAL A 148 6.08 -22.91 4.03
N HIS A 149 6.40 -21.69 4.45
CA HIS A 149 6.15 -21.19 5.79
C HIS A 149 4.81 -20.46 5.83
N ARG A 150 3.96 -20.79 6.79
CA ARG A 150 2.73 -20.04 7.09
C ARG A 150 2.99 -19.15 8.30
N LEU A 151 2.96 -17.84 8.08
CA LEU A 151 3.30 -16.83 9.08
C LEU A 151 2.11 -15.92 9.34
N THR A 152 1.91 -15.54 10.60
CA THR A 152 1.11 -14.35 10.92
C THR A 152 1.88 -13.09 10.53
N GLU A 153 1.19 -11.96 10.44
CA GLU A 153 1.82 -10.66 10.18
C GLU A 153 2.94 -10.34 11.19
N GLN A 154 2.70 -10.60 12.48
CA GLN A 154 3.72 -10.41 13.52
C GLN A 154 4.94 -11.31 13.30
N GLN A 155 4.74 -12.60 12.99
CA GLN A 155 5.85 -13.53 12.73
C GLN A 155 6.65 -13.13 11.48
N ALA A 156 5.97 -12.63 10.44
CA ALA A 156 6.62 -12.12 9.24
C ALA A 156 7.45 -10.88 9.55
N GLN A 157 6.93 -9.96 10.36
CA GLN A 157 7.67 -8.77 10.80
C GLN A 157 8.88 -9.11 11.68
N ASP A 158 8.74 -10.05 12.61
CA ASP A 158 9.85 -10.50 13.47
C ASP A 158 10.96 -11.14 12.63
N ARG A 159 10.60 -11.92 11.62
CA ARG A 159 11.55 -12.52 10.68
C ARG A 159 12.23 -11.46 9.81
N LEU A 160 11.49 -10.45 9.34
CA LEU A 160 12.06 -9.32 8.61
C LEU A 160 13.05 -8.52 9.47
N ASN A 161 12.70 -8.26 10.74
CA ASN A 161 13.57 -7.61 11.70
C ASN A 161 14.84 -8.44 11.96
N TRP A 162 14.74 -9.77 11.97
CA TRP A 162 15.91 -10.64 12.06
C TRP A 162 16.85 -10.50 10.87
N PHE A 163 16.33 -10.46 9.64
CA PHE A 163 17.15 -10.20 8.43
C PHE A 163 17.88 -8.85 8.50
N ASN A 164 17.24 -7.82 9.06
CA ASN A 164 17.82 -6.48 9.21
C ASN A 164 18.95 -6.39 10.24
N ARG A 165 19.15 -7.41 11.09
CA ARG A 165 20.22 -7.42 12.12
C ARG A 165 21.61 -7.78 11.58
N ASP A 166 21.77 -7.80 10.25
CA ASP A 166 23.00 -8.19 9.53
C ASP A 166 23.64 -9.47 10.08
N VAL A 167 22.84 -10.54 10.07
CA VAL A 167 23.25 -11.85 10.58
C VAL A 167 24.35 -12.43 9.67
N PRO A 168 25.47 -12.95 10.23
CA PRO A 168 26.46 -13.66 9.44
C PRO A 168 25.82 -14.88 8.78
N VAL A 169 26.01 -15.01 7.47
CA VAL A 169 25.57 -16.15 6.69
C VAL A 169 26.73 -17.10 6.47
N ASN A 170 26.51 -18.38 6.76
CA ASN A 170 27.44 -19.42 6.36
C ASN A 170 27.20 -19.70 4.88
N ALA A 171 28.24 -19.57 4.07
CA ALA A 171 28.16 -19.90 2.66
C ALA A 171 27.83 -21.39 2.50
N GLY A 172 26.72 -21.69 1.86
CA GLY A 172 26.30 -23.04 1.53
C GLY A 172 26.84 -23.49 0.18
N SER A 173 26.54 -24.74 -0.20
CA SER A 173 26.68 -25.16 -1.59
C SER A 173 25.77 -24.31 -2.48
N PRO A 174 26.27 -23.73 -3.57
CA PRO A 174 25.48 -22.84 -4.42
C PRO A 174 24.43 -23.65 -5.19
N HIS A 175 23.15 -23.42 -4.89
CA HIS A 175 22.01 -23.96 -5.62
C HIS A 175 21.25 -22.86 -6.37
N GLY A 176 20.61 -23.22 -7.47
CA GLY A 176 19.60 -22.37 -8.11
C GLY A 176 18.38 -22.28 -7.19
N PHE A 177 17.91 -21.08 -6.85
CA PHE A 177 16.83 -20.92 -5.89
C PHE A 177 15.73 -19.95 -6.35
N GLY A 178 14.56 -20.11 -5.76
CA GLY A 178 13.42 -19.23 -5.91
C GLY A 178 12.74 -18.94 -4.57
N VAL A 179 12.27 -17.71 -4.40
CA VAL A 179 11.47 -17.30 -3.25
C VAL A 179 10.23 -16.61 -3.77
N ALA A 180 9.08 -16.94 -3.20
CA ALA A 180 7.83 -16.28 -3.51
C ALA A 180 6.96 -16.14 -2.26
N THR A 181 6.06 -15.16 -2.30
CA THR A 181 5.10 -14.95 -1.22
C THR A 181 3.67 -14.90 -1.75
N ALA A 182 2.73 -15.31 -0.90
CA ALA A 182 1.29 -15.21 -1.15
C ALA A 182 0.58 -14.82 0.16
N TYR A 183 -0.61 -14.24 0.04
CA TYR A 183 -1.42 -13.80 1.17
C TYR A 183 -2.87 -14.19 0.95
N ASP A 184 -3.50 -14.82 1.94
CA ASP A 184 -4.89 -15.30 1.87
C ASP A 184 -5.89 -14.37 2.60
N GLY A 185 -5.43 -13.24 3.15
CA GLY A 185 -6.24 -12.36 4.00
C GLY A 185 -6.00 -12.54 5.52
N THR A 186 -5.31 -13.62 5.92
CA THR A 186 -5.02 -13.96 7.31
C THR A 186 -3.54 -14.26 7.54
N TYR A 187 -2.95 -15.11 6.71
CA TYR A 187 -1.58 -15.57 6.81
C TYR A 187 -0.76 -15.18 5.57
N ILE A 188 0.52 -14.92 5.82
CA ILE A 188 1.53 -14.74 4.79
C ILE A 188 2.23 -16.08 4.58
N TYR A 189 2.24 -16.53 3.33
CA TYR A 189 2.90 -17.74 2.90
C TYR A 189 4.21 -17.38 2.22
N VAL A 190 5.31 -17.93 2.72
CA VAL A 190 6.65 -17.73 2.12
C VAL A 190 7.14 -19.09 1.65
N ALA A 191 7.28 -19.25 0.35
CA ALA A 191 7.83 -20.44 -0.25
C ALA A 191 9.29 -20.20 -0.67
N GLU A 192 10.13 -21.16 -0.34
CA GLU A 192 11.54 -21.22 -0.73
C GLU A 192 11.75 -22.55 -1.45
N PHE A 193 12.37 -22.52 -2.63
CA PHE A 193 12.66 -23.69 -3.44
C PHE A 193 14.10 -23.66 -3.95
N PHE A 194 14.79 -24.80 -3.91
CA PHE A 194 16.17 -24.98 -4.32
C PHE A 194 16.25 -26.15 -5.31
N LEU A 195 16.82 -25.91 -6.49
CA LEU A 195 17.08 -26.93 -7.49
C LEU A 195 18.19 -27.87 -7.03
N ASN A 196 18.08 -29.14 -7.46
CA ASN A 196 19.11 -30.16 -7.26
C ASN A 196 20.44 -29.80 -7.92
#